data_AF-A0A7C9DQF8-F1
#
_entry.id   AF-A0A7C9DQF8-F1
#
_cell.length_a   1.000
_cell.length_b   1.000
_cell.length_c   1.000
_cell.angle_alpha   90.00
_cell.angle_beta   90.00
_cell.angle_gamma   90.00
#
_symmetry.space_group_name_H-M   'P 1'
#
loop_
_entity.id
_entity.type
_entity.pdbx_description
1 polymer ?
#
loop_
_entity_poly.entity_id
_entity_poly.type
_entity_poly.pdbx_seq_one_letter_code
_entity_poly.pdbx_strand_id
1 'polypeptide(L)'
;NIPWFAFAKMAKFFSVALLHVIVSSFLITFSLCQPLHLITSCLIDHHITNFSLHPTTPNQSNSTSYNNLLLFSLQNLRFTDPKYPKPSLIILPQSKEQLVDGFLCSKHAGFEARIRCGGHSYEGLSSTSNDGKPFLIIDLMDLDQVVVDLKSETAWVEGGATLGNVYLTVAEKTGGEYGFSGGTCPTIGSGV
;
A
#
# COMPACT_ATOMS: atom_id res chain seq x y z
N ASN A 1 -47.84 32.47 -35.26
CA ASN A 1 -48.18 31.95 -33.92
C ASN A 1 -47.55 30.59 -33.71
N ILE A 2 -46.35 30.55 -33.15
CA ILE A 2 -45.76 29.29 -32.66
C ILE A 2 -46.63 28.85 -31.47
N PRO A 3 -47.22 27.64 -31.49
CA PRO A 3 -48.16 27.24 -30.46
C PRO A 3 -47.42 27.14 -29.11
N TRP A 4 -47.97 27.80 -28.09
CA TRP A 4 -47.53 27.74 -26.69
C TRP A 4 -47.18 26.32 -26.20
N PHE A 5 -47.86 25.31 -26.73
CA PHE A 5 -47.60 23.89 -26.48
C PHE A 5 -46.19 23.42 -26.87
N ALA A 6 -45.56 24.00 -27.91
CA ALA A 6 -44.20 23.67 -28.32
C ALA A 6 -43.16 24.21 -27.31
N PHE A 7 -43.37 25.43 -26.79
CA PHE A 7 -42.51 26.04 -25.77
C PHE A 7 -42.56 25.26 -24.44
N ALA A 8 -43.76 24.84 -24.01
CA ALA A 8 -43.92 24.09 -22.76
C ALA A 8 -43.26 22.69 -22.79
N LYS A 9 -43.30 22.01 -23.95
CA LYS A 9 -42.60 20.72 -24.13
C LYS A 9 -41.08 20.90 -24.11
N MET A 10 -40.57 21.96 -24.75
CA MET A 10 -39.15 22.26 -24.81
C MET A 10 -38.60 22.60 -23.41
N ALA A 11 -39.31 23.42 -22.63
CA ALA A 11 -38.92 23.77 -21.25
C ALA A 11 -38.87 22.55 -20.31
N LYS A 12 -39.84 21.61 -20.42
CA LYS A 12 -39.81 20.34 -19.67
C LYS A 12 -38.62 19.46 -20.06
N PHE A 13 -38.29 19.40 -21.36
CA PHE A 13 -37.14 18.63 -21.84
C PHE A 13 -35.82 19.19 -21.29
N PHE A 14 -35.63 20.52 -21.31
CA PHE A 14 -34.46 21.16 -20.72
C PHE A 14 -34.38 20.99 -19.19
N SER A 15 -35.51 21.03 -18.48
CA SER A 15 -35.54 20.80 -17.03
C SER A 15 -35.18 19.36 -16.63
N VAL A 16 -35.65 18.36 -17.38
CA VAL A 16 -35.30 16.94 -17.16
C VAL A 16 -33.84 16.68 -17.52
N ALA A 17 -33.36 17.26 -18.63
CA ALA A 17 -31.95 17.16 -19.02
C ALA A 17 -31.02 17.81 -17.97
N LEU A 18 -31.39 18.98 -17.44
CA LEU A 18 -30.64 19.66 -16.38
C LEU A 18 -30.64 18.86 -15.08
N LEU A 19 -31.78 18.27 -14.71
CA LEU A 19 -31.87 17.39 -13.54
C LEU A 19 -31.00 16.14 -13.71
N HIS A 20 -30.96 15.53 -14.89
CA HIS A 20 -30.06 14.40 -15.18
C HIS A 20 -28.59 14.80 -15.13
N VAL A 21 -28.23 15.98 -15.64
CA VAL A 21 -26.86 16.50 -15.53
C VAL A 21 -26.47 16.72 -14.07
N ILE A 22 -27.34 17.35 -13.26
CA ILE A 22 -27.12 17.59 -11.82
C ILE A 22 -27.03 16.28 -11.03
N VAL A 23 -27.91 15.32 -11.30
CA VAL A 23 -27.88 14.01 -10.64
C VAL A 23 -26.63 13.23 -11.05
N SER A 24 -26.26 13.24 -12.33
CA SER A 24 -25.04 12.57 -12.81
C SER A 24 -23.77 13.17 -12.20
N SER A 25 -23.69 14.50 -12.06
CA SER A 25 -22.54 15.17 -11.44
C SER A 25 -22.47 14.89 -9.94
N PHE A 26 -23.61 14.78 -9.24
CA PHE A 26 -23.67 14.36 -7.84
C PHE A 26 -23.27 12.90 -7.61
N LEU A 27 -23.59 12.00 -8.56
CA LEU A 27 -23.21 10.58 -8.48
C LEU A 27 -21.71 10.37 -8.73
N ILE A 28 -21.10 11.16 -9.61
CA ILE A 28 -19.67 11.09 -9.91
C ILE A 28 -18.82 11.56 -8.72
N THR A 29 -19.26 12.60 -7.99
CA THR A 29 -18.53 13.11 -6.82
C THR A 29 -18.59 12.16 -5.62
N PHE A 30 -19.69 11.42 -5.43
CA PHE A 30 -19.78 10.39 -4.39
C PHE A 30 -18.83 9.21 -4.62
N SER A 31 -18.62 8.81 -5.88
CA SER A 31 -17.91 7.57 -6.24
C SER A 31 -16.41 7.57 -5.92
N LEU A 32 -15.73 8.73 -5.96
CA LEU A 32 -14.27 8.81 -5.74
C LEU A 32 -13.88 8.89 -4.26
N CYS A 33 -14.83 9.20 -3.36
CA CYS A 33 -14.60 9.34 -1.92
C CYS A 33 -14.72 8.01 -1.15
N GLN A 34 -15.31 6.96 -1.74
CA GLN A 34 -15.64 5.73 -1.02
C GLN A 34 -14.45 4.80 -0.71
N PRO A 35 -13.52 4.51 -1.64
CA PRO A 35 -12.53 3.45 -1.40
C PRO A 35 -11.52 3.81 -0.31
N LEU A 36 -11.00 5.04 -0.32
CA LEU A 36 -9.99 5.47 0.65
C LEU A 36 -10.57 5.58 2.06
N HIS A 37 -11.77 6.14 2.19
CA HIS A 37 -12.46 6.22 3.48
C HIS A 37 -12.78 4.81 4.02
N LEU A 38 -13.24 3.90 3.15
CA LEU A 38 -13.58 2.53 3.52
C LEU A 38 -12.36 1.78 4.07
N ILE A 39 -11.20 1.88 3.40
CA ILE A 39 -10.00 1.22 3.91
C ILE A 39 -9.51 1.87 5.21
N THR A 40 -9.46 3.21 5.32
CA THR A 40 -8.99 3.84 6.56
C THR A 40 -9.89 3.52 7.74
N SER A 41 -11.22 3.47 7.55
CA SER A 41 -12.14 3.05 8.60
C SER A 41 -11.87 1.61 9.03
N CYS A 42 -11.76 0.68 8.07
CA CYS A 42 -11.46 -0.72 8.35
C CYS A 42 -10.14 -0.89 9.10
N LEU A 43 -9.07 -0.20 8.69
CA LEU A 43 -7.78 -0.25 9.38
C LEU A 43 -7.89 0.24 10.83
N ILE A 44 -8.58 1.35 11.06
CA ILE A 44 -8.78 1.92 12.40
C ILE A 44 -9.62 0.97 13.27
N ASP A 45 -10.67 0.36 12.72
CA ASP A 45 -11.51 -0.63 13.42
C ASP A 45 -10.70 -1.87 13.85
N HIS A 46 -9.67 -2.22 13.08
CA HIS A 46 -8.69 -3.28 13.38
C HIS A 46 -7.45 -2.78 14.15
N HIS A 47 -7.47 -1.56 14.71
CA HIS A 47 -6.39 -0.97 15.49
C HIS A 47 -5.05 -0.80 14.73
N ILE A 48 -5.11 -0.69 13.40
CA ILE A 48 -3.96 -0.42 12.54
C ILE A 48 -3.89 1.10 12.32
N THR A 49 -3.04 1.77 13.09
CA THR A 49 -2.85 3.23 13.01
C THR A 49 -1.53 3.63 12.33
N ASN A 50 -0.60 2.69 12.14
CA ASN A 50 0.66 2.92 11.46
C ASN A 50 0.50 2.76 9.94
N PHE A 51 -0.06 3.79 9.30
CA PHE A 51 -0.17 3.85 7.84
C PHE A 51 0.01 5.28 7.34
N SER A 52 0.42 5.41 6.08
CA SER A 52 0.65 6.71 5.44
C SER A 52 -0.10 6.80 4.12
N LEU A 53 -0.85 7.88 3.93
CA LEU A 53 -1.68 8.11 2.74
C LEU A 53 -0.89 8.87 1.68
N HIS A 54 -1.13 8.53 0.40
CA HIS A 54 -0.56 9.30 -0.70
C HIS A 54 -1.02 10.77 -0.62
N PRO A 55 -0.10 11.75 -0.70
CA PRO A 55 -0.46 13.16 -0.59
C PRO A 55 -1.34 13.61 -1.75
N THR A 56 -2.44 14.31 -1.46
CA THR A 56 -3.29 14.93 -2.49
C THR A 56 -2.77 16.29 -2.93
N THR A 57 -1.89 16.92 -2.14
CA THR A 57 -1.22 18.19 -2.47
C THR A 57 0.26 18.16 -2.07
N PRO A 58 1.18 18.83 -2.81
CA PRO A 58 2.62 18.73 -2.59
C PRO A 58 3.12 19.21 -1.21
N ASN A 59 2.44 20.18 -0.60
CA ASN A 59 2.88 20.85 0.64
C ASN A 59 2.28 20.27 1.93
N GLN A 60 1.70 19.08 1.87
CA GLN A 60 1.07 18.43 3.03
C GLN A 60 2.14 17.72 3.87
N SER A 61 2.13 17.83 5.20
CA SER A 61 3.10 17.15 6.09
C SER A 61 3.18 15.63 5.87
N ASN A 62 2.06 15.02 5.44
CA ASN A 62 1.97 13.61 5.08
C ASN A 62 2.81 13.25 3.85
N SER A 63 3.12 14.22 2.97
CA SER A 63 3.95 13.97 1.78
C SER A 63 5.35 13.53 2.16
N THR A 64 5.93 14.09 3.23
CA THR A 64 7.26 13.72 3.72
C THR A 64 7.28 12.30 4.27
N SER A 65 6.33 11.93 5.13
CA SER A 65 6.26 10.58 5.72
C SER A 65 6.00 9.51 4.65
N TYR A 66 5.01 9.73 3.78
CA TYR A 66 4.67 8.80 2.71
C TYR A 66 5.86 8.58 1.76
N ASN A 67 6.50 9.67 1.30
CA ASN A 67 7.62 9.56 0.37
C ASN A 67 8.83 8.88 1.02
N ASN A 68 9.12 9.17 2.29
CA ASN A 68 10.19 8.50 3.02
C ASN A 68 9.93 6.99 3.07
N LEU A 69 8.72 6.55 3.45
CA LEU A 69 8.35 5.14 3.49
C LEU A 69 8.41 4.49 2.10
N LEU A 70 7.87 5.15 1.08
CA LEU A 70 7.87 4.62 -0.28
C LEU A 70 9.30 4.42 -0.82
N LEU A 71 10.17 5.41 -0.61
CA LEU A 71 11.52 5.44 -1.18
C LEU A 71 12.55 4.67 -0.35
N PHE A 72 12.32 4.48 0.95
CA PHE A 72 13.27 3.86 1.88
C PHE A 72 13.82 2.52 1.38
N SER A 73 12.95 1.63 0.91
CA SER A 73 13.30 0.30 0.42
C SER A 73 13.12 0.14 -1.10
N LEU A 74 12.97 1.24 -1.86
CA LEU A 74 12.82 1.16 -3.32
C LEU A 74 14.19 0.97 -4.01
N GLN A 75 14.60 -0.30 -4.20
CA GLN A 75 15.95 -0.61 -4.66
C GLN A 75 16.17 -0.34 -6.16
N ASN A 76 15.15 -0.54 -6.99
CA ASN A 76 15.24 -0.22 -8.41
C ASN A 76 14.69 1.20 -8.69
N LEU A 77 15.62 2.15 -8.82
CA LEU A 77 15.30 3.56 -9.03
C LEU A 77 14.53 3.84 -10.33
N ARG A 78 14.49 2.90 -11.29
CA ARG A 78 13.60 2.99 -12.46
C ARG A 78 12.17 3.33 -12.05
N PHE A 79 11.69 2.81 -10.93
CA PHE A 79 10.31 2.99 -10.46
C PHE A 79 10.04 4.30 -9.69
N THR A 80 11.07 5.14 -9.51
CA THR A 80 10.89 6.52 -9.04
C THR A 80 10.26 7.41 -10.09
N ASP A 81 10.42 7.08 -11.37
CA ASP A 81 9.87 7.83 -12.49
C ASP A 81 8.36 8.08 -12.29
N PRO A 82 7.86 9.33 -12.47
CA PRO A 82 6.46 9.68 -12.29
C PRO A 82 5.49 8.88 -13.16
N LYS A 83 5.95 8.26 -14.26
CA LYS A 83 5.09 7.42 -15.12
C LYS A 83 4.61 6.15 -14.43
N TYR A 84 5.33 5.67 -13.42
CA TYR A 84 4.94 4.46 -12.68
C TYR A 84 3.94 4.81 -11.58
N PRO A 85 2.77 4.13 -11.53
CA PRO A 85 1.76 4.33 -10.51
C PRO A 85 2.34 4.22 -9.10
N LYS A 86 1.89 5.11 -8.21
CA LYS A 86 2.25 5.13 -6.78
C LYS A 86 1.11 4.54 -5.94
N PRO A 87 1.41 3.86 -4.82
CA PRO A 87 0.37 3.27 -3.98
C PRO A 87 -0.50 4.33 -3.34
N SER A 88 -1.80 4.09 -3.19
CA SER A 88 -2.71 5.03 -2.54
C SER A 88 -2.44 5.18 -1.04
N LEU A 89 -1.90 4.15 -0.40
CA LEU A 89 -1.41 4.16 0.98
C LEU A 89 -0.34 3.09 1.20
N ILE A 90 0.39 3.23 2.30
CA ILE A 90 1.39 2.28 2.78
C ILE A 90 1.01 1.91 4.21
N ILE A 91 0.85 0.62 4.50
CA ILE A 91 0.51 0.06 5.81
C ILE A 91 1.76 -0.57 6.40
N LEU A 92 2.06 -0.28 7.67
CA LEU A 92 3.14 -0.90 8.43
C LEU A 92 2.54 -1.72 9.58
N PRO A 93 2.23 -3.01 9.37
CA PRO A 93 1.73 -3.86 10.43
C PRO A 93 2.84 -4.13 11.47
N GLN A 94 2.47 -4.11 12.74
CA GLN A 94 3.35 -4.41 13.87
C GLN A 94 3.11 -5.80 14.46
N SER A 95 2.15 -6.55 13.91
CA SER A 95 1.91 -7.94 14.25
C SER A 95 1.38 -8.73 13.05
N LYS A 96 1.39 -10.06 13.17
CA LYS A 96 0.77 -10.96 12.20
C LYS A 96 -0.73 -10.68 12.03
N GLU A 97 -1.43 -10.37 13.11
CA GLU A 97 -2.86 -10.05 13.11
C GLU A 97 -3.10 -8.78 12.30
N GLN A 98 -2.31 -7.73 12.53
CA GLN A 98 -2.40 -6.49 11.75
C GLN A 98 -2.07 -6.70 10.26
N LEU A 99 -1.12 -7.59 9.94
CA LEU A 99 -0.82 -7.95 8.56
C LEU A 99 -2.03 -8.60 7.87
N VAL A 100 -2.66 -9.57 8.54
CA VAL A 100 -3.84 -10.27 8.03
C VAL A 100 -5.02 -9.30 7.88
N ASP A 101 -5.31 -8.52 8.91
CA ASP A 101 -6.42 -7.57 8.91
C ASP A 101 -6.21 -6.45 7.87
N GLY A 102 -4.98 -5.93 7.75
CA GLY A 102 -4.62 -4.98 6.70
C GLY A 102 -4.86 -5.52 5.30
N PHE A 103 -4.49 -6.78 5.05
CA PHE A 103 -4.76 -7.45 3.77
C PHE A 103 -6.27 -7.62 3.52
N LEU A 104 -7.04 -8.02 4.53
CA LEU A 104 -8.49 -8.17 4.42
C LEU A 104 -9.19 -6.82 4.16
N CYS A 105 -8.79 -5.76 4.87
CA CYS A 105 -9.27 -4.40 4.63
C CYS A 105 -8.96 -3.92 3.20
N SER A 106 -7.77 -4.24 2.69
CA SER A 106 -7.36 -3.93 1.32
C SER A 106 -8.31 -4.57 0.30
N LYS A 107 -8.56 -5.89 0.45
CA LYS A 107 -9.50 -6.65 -0.38
C LYS A 107 -10.92 -6.10 -0.28
N HIS A 108 -11.38 -5.80 0.93
CA HIS A 108 -12.73 -5.28 1.18
C HIS A 108 -12.96 -3.93 0.49
N ALA A 109 -11.96 -3.05 0.52
CA ALA A 109 -12.01 -1.74 -0.11
C ALA A 109 -11.66 -1.73 -1.62
N GLY A 110 -11.40 -2.91 -2.21
CA GLY A 110 -11.14 -3.06 -3.64
C GLY A 110 -9.72 -2.66 -4.08
N PHE A 111 -8.76 -2.61 -3.16
CA PHE A 111 -7.35 -2.37 -3.47
C PHE A 111 -6.61 -3.67 -3.74
N GLU A 112 -5.66 -3.64 -4.67
CA GLU A 112 -4.62 -4.66 -4.74
C GLU A 112 -3.57 -4.42 -3.65
N ALA A 113 -3.31 -5.42 -2.81
CA ALA A 113 -2.23 -5.35 -1.84
C ALA A 113 -0.91 -5.82 -2.48
N ARG A 114 0.14 -5.03 -2.36
CA ARG A 114 1.52 -5.43 -2.66
C ARG A 114 2.26 -5.62 -1.35
N ILE A 115 2.74 -6.84 -1.12
CA ILE A 115 3.56 -7.13 0.05
C ILE A 115 4.99 -6.72 -0.27
N ARG A 116 5.61 -5.95 0.63
CA ARG A 116 6.99 -5.50 0.48
C ARG A 116 7.79 -5.84 1.72
N CYS A 117 8.93 -6.48 1.52
CA CYS A 117 9.97 -6.65 2.52
C CYS A 117 11.13 -5.70 2.19
N GLY A 118 12.31 -6.20 1.81
CA GLY A 118 13.48 -5.37 1.45
C GLY A 118 13.37 -4.61 0.11
N GLY A 119 12.27 -4.77 -0.64
CA GLY A 119 11.97 -4.03 -1.87
C GLY A 119 12.91 -4.27 -3.06
N HIS A 120 13.55 -5.44 -3.08
CA HIS A 120 14.49 -5.89 -4.14
C HIS A 120 13.82 -6.48 -5.38
N SER A 121 12.50 -6.33 -5.56
CA SER A 121 11.84 -6.80 -6.79
C SER A 121 12.41 -6.07 -8.00
N TYR A 122 13.10 -6.81 -8.89
CA TYR A 122 13.73 -6.23 -10.08
C TYR A 122 12.72 -5.55 -11.01
N GLU A 123 11.52 -6.13 -11.08
CA GLU A 123 10.39 -5.58 -11.82
C GLU A 123 9.47 -4.70 -10.97
N GLY A 124 9.87 -4.35 -9.75
CA GLY A 124 9.16 -3.39 -8.90
C GLY A 124 7.78 -3.87 -8.46
N LEU A 125 7.50 -5.17 -8.54
CA LEU A 125 6.16 -5.73 -8.29
C LEU A 125 5.67 -5.48 -6.86
N SER A 126 6.60 -5.28 -5.92
CA SER A 126 6.32 -4.91 -4.53
C SER A 126 6.02 -3.42 -4.33
N SER A 127 6.20 -2.57 -5.35
CA SER A 127 6.21 -1.11 -5.20
C SER A 127 5.44 -0.34 -6.28
N THR A 128 5.04 -0.98 -7.39
CA THR A 128 4.24 -0.35 -8.46
C THR A 128 3.27 -1.34 -9.12
N SER A 129 2.26 -0.85 -9.84
CA SER A 129 1.35 -1.68 -10.64
C SER A 129 1.39 -1.33 -12.12
N ASN A 130 1.13 -2.32 -12.98
CA ASN A 130 1.08 -2.17 -14.44
C ASN A 130 -0.34 -2.31 -15.02
N ASP A 131 -1.33 -2.64 -14.21
CA ASP A 131 -2.70 -2.96 -14.66
C ASP A 131 -3.71 -1.82 -14.48
N GLY A 132 -3.28 -0.69 -13.92
CA GLY A 132 -4.10 0.49 -13.70
C GLY A 132 -5.07 0.40 -12.51
N LYS A 133 -5.10 -0.71 -11.76
CA LYS A 133 -5.94 -0.83 -10.56
C LYS A 133 -5.34 -0.02 -9.40
N PRO A 134 -6.18 0.56 -8.53
CA PRO A 134 -5.68 1.16 -7.29
C PRO A 134 -5.05 0.07 -6.43
N PHE A 135 -3.87 0.37 -5.89
CA PHE A 135 -3.11 -0.56 -5.08
C PHE A 135 -2.53 0.15 -3.87
N LEU A 136 -2.11 -0.64 -2.89
CA LEU A 136 -1.41 -0.21 -1.71
C LEU A 136 -0.22 -1.11 -1.44
N ILE A 137 0.66 -0.67 -0.55
CA ILE A 137 1.76 -1.48 -0.04
C ILE A 137 1.44 -1.87 1.40
N ILE A 138 1.63 -3.15 1.73
CA ILE A 138 1.79 -3.62 3.11
C ILE A 138 3.28 -3.91 3.28
N ASP A 139 3.96 -3.03 4.03
CA ASP A 139 5.40 -3.07 4.23
C ASP A 139 5.73 -3.80 5.52
N LEU A 140 6.43 -4.93 5.40
CA LEU A 140 6.71 -5.81 6.53
C LEU A 140 7.90 -5.36 7.37
N MET A 141 8.49 -4.18 7.11
CA MET A 141 9.74 -3.76 7.76
C MET A 141 9.71 -3.73 9.30
N ASP A 142 8.54 -3.60 9.92
CA ASP A 142 8.38 -3.65 11.39
C ASP A 142 8.22 -5.09 11.94
N LEU A 143 8.12 -6.09 11.06
CA LEU A 143 8.07 -7.52 11.37
C LEU A 143 9.41 -8.19 11.00
N ASP A 144 10.47 -7.81 11.70
CA ASP A 144 11.86 -8.15 11.36
C ASP A 144 12.59 -8.99 12.42
N GLN A 145 11.86 -9.59 13.37
CA GLN A 145 12.45 -10.37 14.45
C GLN A 145 13.20 -11.60 13.94
N VAL A 146 14.38 -11.86 14.53
CA VAL A 146 15.17 -13.07 14.34
C VAL A 146 15.43 -13.73 15.68
N VAL A 147 14.97 -14.97 15.85
CA VAL A 147 15.12 -15.77 17.07
C VAL A 147 15.92 -17.03 16.76
N VAL A 148 17.08 -17.19 17.38
CA VAL A 148 17.98 -18.33 17.19
C VAL A 148 17.84 -19.31 18.35
N ASP A 149 17.59 -20.59 18.04
CA ASP A 149 17.66 -21.71 18.98
C ASP A 149 18.94 -22.51 18.71
N LEU A 150 19.91 -22.36 19.61
CA LEU A 150 21.20 -23.05 19.53
C LEU A 150 21.09 -24.55 19.79
N LYS A 151 20.07 -25.01 20.50
CA LYS A 151 19.93 -26.43 20.83
C LYS A 151 19.49 -27.24 19.62
N SER A 152 18.60 -26.69 18.81
CA SER A 152 18.13 -27.31 17.58
C SER A 152 18.84 -26.81 16.32
N GLU A 153 19.78 -25.86 16.46
CA GLU A 153 20.49 -25.23 15.34
C GLU A 153 19.53 -24.61 14.30
N THR A 154 18.44 -24.00 14.78
CA THR A 154 17.41 -23.38 13.93
C THR A 154 17.23 -21.90 14.25
N ALA A 155 16.72 -21.14 13.28
CA ALA A 155 16.28 -19.77 13.50
C ALA A 155 14.86 -19.56 12.98
N TRP A 156 14.05 -18.83 13.75
CA TRP A 156 12.80 -18.23 13.29
C TRP A 156 13.08 -16.82 12.83
N VAL A 157 12.65 -16.50 11.62
CA VAL A 157 12.90 -15.22 10.94
C VAL A 157 11.56 -14.67 10.47
N GLU A 158 11.19 -13.48 10.93
CA GLU A 158 10.00 -12.81 10.43
C GLU A 158 10.19 -12.28 9.01
N GLY A 159 9.08 -12.19 8.26
CA GLY A 159 9.11 -11.93 6.82
C GLY A 159 9.68 -10.57 6.42
N GLY A 160 9.80 -9.62 7.35
CA GLY A 160 10.42 -8.29 7.17
C GLY A 160 11.93 -8.25 7.39
N ALA A 161 12.52 -9.28 8.00
CA ALA A 161 13.93 -9.29 8.33
C ALA A 161 14.80 -9.27 7.06
N THR A 162 15.83 -8.43 7.05
CA THR A 162 16.82 -8.43 5.97
C THR A 162 17.88 -9.52 6.18
N LEU A 163 18.52 -10.00 5.11
CA LEU A 163 19.60 -10.99 5.20
C LEU A 163 20.74 -10.51 6.11
N GLY A 164 21.06 -9.22 6.08
CA GLY A 164 22.04 -8.62 6.98
C GLY A 164 21.65 -8.76 8.44
N ASN A 165 20.38 -8.51 8.79
CA ASN A 165 19.86 -8.71 10.14
C ASN A 165 19.95 -10.19 10.56
N VAL A 166 19.59 -11.10 9.66
CA VAL A 166 19.67 -12.55 9.88
C VAL A 166 21.11 -12.98 10.14
N TYR A 167 22.04 -12.61 9.25
CA TYR A 167 23.45 -12.98 9.38
C TYR A 167 24.08 -12.42 10.65
N LEU A 168 23.82 -11.16 10.96
CA LEU A 168 24.32 -10.51 12.16
C LEU A 168 23.79 -11.22 13.42
N THR A 169 22.48 -11.43 13.50
CA THR A 169 21.86 -12.08 14.67
C THR A 169 22.36 -13.51 14.86
N VAL A 170 22.50 -14.29 13.79
CA VAL A 170 23.04 -15.65 13.86
C VAL A 170 24.48 -15.64 14.35
N ALA A 171 25.34 -14.78 13.79
CA ALA A 171 26.73 -14.67 14.21
C ALA A 171 26.85 -14.26 15.68
N GLU A 172 26.09 -13.26 16.13
CA GLU A 172 26.12 -12.79 17.52
C GLU A 172 25.64 -13.86 18.50
N LYS A 173 24.55 -14.58 18.20
CA LYS A 173 23.99 -15.59 19.10
C LYS A 173 24.85 -16.85 19.19
N THR A 174 25.65 -17.13 18.17
CA THR A 174 26.46 -18.35 18.08
C THR A 174 27.95 -18.11 18.35
N GLY A 175 28.35 -16.87 18.66
CA GLY A 175 29.76 -16.53 18.82
C GLY A 175 30.58 -16.59 17.52
N GLY A 176 29.91 -16.51 16.37
CA GLY A 176 30.53 -16.52 15.04
C GLY A 176 30.83 -17.91 14.47
N GLU A 177 30.38 -18.99 15.14
CA GLU A 177 30.59 -20.36 14.68
C GLU A 177 29.63 -20.76 13.54
N TYR A 178 28.43 -20.17 13.51
CA TYR A 178 27.38 -20.51 12.55
C TYR A 178 27.17 -19.39 11.55
N GLY A 179 26.72 -19.79 10.36
CA GLY A 179 26.23 -18.89 9.32
C GLY A 179 24.92 -19.42 8.73
N PHE A 180 24.29 -18.62 7.89
CA PHE A 180 23.09 -19.01 7.15
C PHE A 180 23.32 -18.83 5.65
N SER A 181 22.99 -19.84 4.85
CA SER A 181 23.17 -19.76 3.40
C SER A 181 22.05 -18.92 2.78
N GLY A 182 22.42 -17.82 2.12
CA GLY A 182 21.49 -16.92 1.44
C GLY A 182 22.21 -16.04 0.41
N GLY A 183 21.58 -14.93 0.04
CA GLY A 183 22.17 -13.94 -0.88
C GLY A 183 23.31 -13.13 -0.26
N THR A 184 24.09 -12.45 -1.10
CA THR A 184 25.22 -11.61 -0.65
C THR A 184 24.80 -10.19 -0.28
N CYS A 185 23.69 -9.68 -0.83
CA CYS A 185 23.22 -8.32 -0.57
C CYS A 185 22.49 -8.27 0.79
N PRO A 186 23.00 -7.52 1.78
CA PRO A 186 22.47 -7.56 3.14
C PRO A 186 21.07 -6.92 3.26
N THR A 187 20.68 -6.05 2.33
CA THR A 187 19.37 -5.38 2.35
C THR A 187 18.25 -6.18 1.67
N ILE A 188 18.55 -7.36 1.12
CA ILE A 188 17.51 -8.27 0.62
C ILE A 188 16.65 -8.70 1.79
N GLY A 189 15.33 -8.63 1.59
CA GLY A 189 14.35 -9.14 2.53
C GLY A 189 14.27 -10.66 2.54
N SER A 190 14.08 -11.27 3.70
CA SER A 190 13.92 -12.72 3.85
C SER A 190 12.61 -13.23 3.27
N GLY A 191 11.54 -12.44 3.33
CA GLY A 191 10.22 -12.75 2.77
C GLY A 191 10.08 -12.51 1.27
N VAL A 192 11.17 -12.74 0.49
CA VAL A 192 11.31 -12.50 -0.97
C VAL A 192 10.02 -12.47 -1.79
#